data_AF-A0A3N5J953-F1
#
_entry.id   AF-A0A3N5J953-F1
#
_cell.length_a   1.000
_cell.length_b   1.000
_cell.length_c   1.000
_cell.angle_alpha   90.00
_cell.angle_beta   90.00
_cell.angle_gamma   90.00
#
_symmetry.space_group_name_H-M   'P 1'
#
loop_
_entity.id
_entity.type
_entity.pdbx_description
1 polymer ?
#
loop_
_entity_poly.entity_id
_entity_poly.type
_entity_poly.pdbx_seq_one_letter_code
_entity_poly.pdbx_strand_id
1 'polypeptide(L)'
;METIPRLLKIELPQGQSAFLWGPRKTGKTTYLRTTFPNSRVYDLLQTDLFLEFVKRPFLLREQLLAASPKQLQEPVIIDEVQ
;
A
#
# COMPACT_ATOMS: atom_id res chain seq x y z
N MET A 1 -1.65 -10.29 20.48
CA MET A 1 -2.87 -10.40 19.65
C MET A 1 -2.65 -11.54 18.68
N GLU A 2 -3.52 -12.55 18.70
CA GLU A 2 -3.44 -13.65 17.73
C GLU A 2 -3.86 -13.15 16.34
N THR A 3 -3.07 -13.49 15.33
CA THR A 3 -3.38 -13.18 13.93
C THR A 3 -4.27 -14.31 13.38
N ILE A 4 -5.44 -13.95 12.87
CA ILE A 4 -6.32 -14.91 12.21
C ILE A 4 -5.82 -15.09 10.77
N PRO A 5 -5.50 -16.33 10.33
CA PRO A 5 -5.06 -16.59 8.96
C PRO A 5 -6.15 -16.18 7.97
N ARG A 6 -5.75 -15.49 6.89
CA ARG A 6 -6.66 -15.09 5.82
C ARG A 6 -6.80 -16.21 4.79
N LEU A 7 -8.03 -16.44 4.33
CA LEU A 7 -8.31 -17.30 3.18
C LEU A 7 -7.87 -16.64 1.86
N LEU A 8 -7.96 -15.31 1.79
CA LEU A 8 -7.47 -14.55 0.65
C LEU A 8 -5.94 -14.71 0.56
N LYS A 9 -5.46 -15.01 -0.64
CA LYS A 9 -4.05 -14.93 -1.02
C LYS A 9 -3.93 -13.86 -2.10
N ILE A 10 -3.09 -12.86 -1.88
CA ILE A 10 -2.86 -11.80 -2.86
C ILE A 10 -1.71 -12.22 -3.76
N GLU A 11 -2.04 -12.60 -4.99
CA GLU A 11 -1.08 -12.87 -6.06
C GLU A 11 -1.43 -11.93 -7.22
N LEU A 12 -0.66 -10.85 -7.38
CA LEU A 12 -0.86 -9.89 -8.45
C LEU A 12 0.02 -10.27 -9.65
N PRO A 13 -0.54 -10.35 -10.88
CA PRO A 13 0.29 -10.49 -12.07
C PRO A 13 1.25 -9.31 -12.22
N GLN A 14 2.37 -9.55 -12.88
CA GLN A 14 3.39 -8.51 -13.08
C GLN A 14 2.79 -7.28 -13.78
N GLY A 15 3.03 -6.10 -13.22
CA GLY A 15 2.55 -4.83 -13.74
C GLY A 15 1.07 -4.54 -13.48
N GLN A 16 0.36 -5.41 -12.76
CA GLN A 16 -1.04 -5.20 -12.41
C GLN A 16 -1.22 -4.56 -11.05
N SER A 17 -2.30 -3.80 -10.94
CA SER A 17 -2.78 -3.21 -9.69
C SER A 17 -4.12 -3.82 -9.31
N ALA A 18 -4.41 -3.90 -8.01
CA ALA A 18 -5.70 -4.32 -7.51
C ALA A 18 -6.12 -3.44 -6.34
N PHE A 19 -7.41 -3.38 -6.10
CA PHE A 19 -7.94 -2.78 -4.89
C PHE A 19 -8.36 -3.86 -3.88
N LEU A 20 -7.99 -3.66 -2.61
CA LEU A 20 -8.44 -4.50 -1.50
C LEU A 20 -9.57 -3.80 -0.74
N TRP A 21 -10.81 -4.23 -0.97
CA TRP A 21 -12.00 -3.61 -0.37
C TRP A 21 -12.48 -4.40 0.84
N GLY A 22 -13.23 -3.75 1.72
CA GLY A 22 -13.92 -4.40 2.83
C GLY A 22 -14.22 -3.45 3.99
N PRO A 23 -15.07 -3.86 4.95
CA PRO A 23 -15.50 -3.01 6.06
C PRO A 23 -14.34 -2.44 6.88
N ARG A 24 -14.58 -1.31 7.55
CA ARG A 24 -13.59 -0.71 8.47
C ARG A 24 -13.30 -1.67 9.63
N LYS A 25 -12.08 -1.59 10.19
CA LYS A 25 -11.62 -2.41 11.33
C LYS A 25 -11.58 -3.93 11.09
N THR A 26 -11.56 -4.36 9.84
CA THR A 26 -11.39 -5.79 9.47
C THR A 26 -9.93 -6.20 9.29
N GLY A 27 -8.96 -5.35 9.67
CA GLY A 27 -7.53 -5.65 9.63
C GLY A 27 -6.91 -5.73 8.23
N LYS A 28 -7.45 -5.00 7.23
CA LYS A 28 -6.91 -4.94 5.86
C LYS A 28 -5.46 -4.44 5.84
N THR A 29 -5.19 -3.31 6.48
CA THR A 29 -3.83 -2.75 6.64
C THR A 29 -2.90 -3.73 7.33
N THR A 30 -3.36 -4.39 8.40
CA THR A 30 -2.57 -5.40 9.11
C THR A 30 -2.23 -6.58 8.19
N TYR A 31 -3.19 -7.06 7.40
CA TYR A 31 -2.97 -8.12 6.43
C TYR A 31 -1.93 -7.72 5.38
N LEU A 32 -2.09 -6.55 4.75
CA LEU A 32 -1.14 -6.05 3.75
C LEU A 32 0.28 -5.89 4.31
N ARG A 33 0.43 -5.30 5.51
CA ARG A 33 1.75 -5.15 6.17
C ARG A 33 2.40 -6.48 6.56
N THR A 34 1.59 -7.50 6.86
CA THR A 34 2.11 -8.83 7.21
C THR A 34 2.49 -9.61 5.96
N THR A 35 1.71 -9.49 4.88
CA THR A 35 1.94 -10.18 3.61
C THR A 35 3.07 -9.53 2.81
N PHE A 36 3.21 -8.20 2.88
CA PHE A 36 4.22 -7.42 2.17
C PHE A 36 4.98 -6.52 3.15
N PRO A 37 5.90 -7.09 3.97
CA PRO A 37 6.60 -6.36 5.02
C PRO A 37 7.65 -5.36 4.48
N ASN A 38 8.13 -5.53 3.26
CA ASN A 38 9.11 -4.62 2.62
C ASN A 38 8.47 -3.66 1.62
N SER A 39 7.14 -3.72 1.46
CA SER A 39 6.38 -2.83 0.62
C SER A 39 6.55 -1.37 1.05
N ARG A 40 6.62 -0.49 0.05
CA ARG A 40 6.49 0.93 0.26
C ARG A 40 5.02 1.27 0.46
N VAL A 41 4.69 1.79 1.65
CA VAL A 41 3.32 2.12 2.06
C VAL A 41 3.12 3.63 2.11
N TYR A 42 2.04 4.10 1.49
CA TYR A 42 1.53 5.47 1.58
C TYR A 42 0.18 5.44 2.29
N ASP A 43 0.08 6.08 3.46
CA ASP A 43 -1.14 6.16 4.24
C ASP A 43 -1.81 7.52 4.00
N LEU A 44 -2.89 7.55 3.22
CA LEU A 44 -3.56 8.79 2.85
C LEU A 44 -4.40 9.41 3.98
N LEU A 45 -4.52 8.76 5.15
CA LEU A 45 -5.04 9.41 6.35
C LEU A 45 -4.02 10.34 7.00
N GLN A 46 -2.73 10.20 6.67
CA GLN A 46 -1.71 11.14 7.13
C GLN A 46 -1.89 12.47 6.41
N THR A 47 -2.40 13.46 7.14
CA THR A 47 -2.82 14.75 6.57
C THR A 47 -1.68 15.44 5.81
N ASP A 48 -0.45 15.40 6.32
CA ASP A 48 0.69 16.04 5.67
C ASP A 48 1.01 15.40 4.31
N LEU A 49 1.06 14.06 4.27
CA LEU A 49 1.29 13.29 3.04
C LEU A 49 0.16 13.52 2.03
N PHE A 50 -1.09 13.47 2.50
CA PHE A 50 -2.26 13.70 1.66
C PHE A 50 -2.23 15.09 1.04
N LEU A 51 -2.03 16.14 1.84
CA LEU A 51 -1.97 17.52 1.36
C LEU A 51 -0.81 17.73 0.38
N GLU A 52 0.34 17.09 0.61
CA GLU A 52 1.48 17.15 -0.28
C GLU A 52 1.16 16.51 -1.65
N PHE A 53 0.57 15.31 -1.65
CA PHE A 53 0.21 14.59 -2.88
C PHE A 53 -0.92 15.27 -3.66
N VAL A 54 -1.91 15.85 -2.98
CA VAL A 54 -2.98 16.63 -3.64
C VAL A 54 -2.40 17.89 -4.31
N LYS A 55 -1.47 18.60 -3.65
CA LYS A 55 -0.83 19.79 -4.22
C LYS A 55 0.14 19.45 -5.34
N ARG A 56 0.83 18.31 -5.25
CA ARG A 56 1.88 17.88 -6.18
C ARG A 56 1.77 16.38 -6.51
N PRO A 57 0.81 15.98 -7.38
CA PRO A 57 0.56 14.57 -7.67
C PRO A 57 1.77 13.83 -8.28
N PHE A 58 2.67 14.55 -8.95
CA PHE A 58 3.88 14.00 -9.55
C PHE A 58 4.89 13.43 -8.52
N LEU A 59 4.78 13.82 -7.24
CA LEU A 59 5.68 13.35 -6.19
C LEU A 59 5.60 11.83 -5.99
N LEU A 60 4.42 11.22 -6.15
CA LEU A 60 4.29 9.77 -6.08
C LEU A 60 5.19 9.11 -7.13
N ARG A 61 5.12 9.60 -8.38
CA ARG A 61 5.96 9.09 -9.48
C ARG A 61 7.45 9.32 -9.21
N GLU A 62 7.83 10.52 -8.76
CA GLU A 62 9.24 10.84 -8.47
C GLU A 62 9.80 9.96 -7.36
N GLN A 63 9.06 9.77 -6.27
CA GLN A 63 9.47 8.90 -5.16
C GLN A 63 9.61 7.43 -5.61
N LEU A 64 8.73 6.95 -6.48
CA LEU A 64 8.83 5.60 -7.03
C LEU A 64 10.00 5.43 -8.01
N LEU A 65 10.26 6.43 -8.86
CA LEU A 65 11.41 6.40 -9.77
C LEU A 65 12.75 6.51 -9.03
N ALA A 66 12.78 7.20 -7.89
CA ALA A 66 13.97 7.32 -7.04
C ALA A 66 14.18 6.09 -6.12
N ALA A 67 13.19 5.22 -5.98
CA ALA A 67 13.30 4.03 -5.15
C ALA A 67 14.22 2.99 -5.81
N SER A 68 15.05 2.32 -5.00
CA SER A 68 15.91 1.24 -5.49
C SER A 68 15.07 0.03 -5.93
N PRO A 69 15.57 -0.82 -6.86
CA PRO A 69 14.89 -2.05 -7.24
C PRO A 69 14.56 -2.97 -6.05
N LYS A 70 15.40 -2.93 -5.00
CA LYS A 70 15.15 -3.69 -3.75
C LYS A 70 13.92 -3.22 -3.00
N GLN A 71 13.65 -1.91 -3.03
CA GLN A 71 12.48 -1.31 -2.38
C GLN A 71 11.19 -1.48 -3.19
N LEU A 72 11.28 -1.96 -4.43
CA LEU A 72 10.17 -2.19 -5.34
C LEU A 72 9.98 -3.69 -5.67
N GLN A 73 10.54 -4.58 -4.86
CA GLN A 73 10.33 -6.03 -5.03
C GLN A 73 8.91 -6.44 -4.65
N GLU A 74 8.31 -5.75 -3.68
CA GLU A 74 6.94 -5.96 -3.24
C GLU A 74 6.01 -4.88 -3.85
N PRO A 75 4.70 -5.15 -3.95
CA PRO A 75 3.74 -4.17 -4.45
C PRO A 75 3.80 -2.87 -3.65
N VAL A 76 3.62 -1.73 -4.30
CA VAL A 76 3.42 -0.45 -3.61
C VAL A 76 2.02 -0.42 -3.02
N ILE A 77 1.91 -0.15 -1.72
CA ILE A 77 0.61 -0.06 -1.04
C ILE A 77 0.23 1.42 -0.92
N ILE A 78 -0.96 1.75 -1.41
CA ILE A 78 -1.62 3.02 -1.15
C ILE A 78 -2.83 2.70 -0.28
N ASP A 79 -2.78 3.07 0.99
CA ASP A 79 -3.81 2.78 1.97
C ASP A 79 -4.84 3.93 2.06
N GLU A 80 -6.08 3.58 2.38
CA GLU A 80 -7.18 4.53 2.64
C GLU A 80 -7.44 5.53 1.48
N VAL A 81 -7.54 5.02 0.25
CA VAL A 81 -7.77 5.78 -1.00
C VAL A 81 -9.21 6.30 -1.22
N GLN A 82 -10.09 6.20 -0.23
CA GLN A 82 -11.51 6.58 -0.35
C GLN A 82 -11.82 8.04 0.00
#